data_AF-A0A0G3M5Z9-F1
#
_entry.id   AF-A0A0G3M5Z9-F1
#
_cell.length_a   1.000
_cell.length_b   1.000
_cell.length_c   1.000
_cell.angle_alpha   90.00
_cell.angle_beta   90.00
_cell.angle_gamma   90.00
#
_symmetry.space_group_name_H-M   'P 1'
#
loop_
_entity.id
_entity.type
_entity.pdbx_description
1 polymer ?
#
loop_
_entity_poly.entity_id
_entity_poly.type
_entity_poly.pdbx_seq_one_letter_code
_entity_poly.pdbx_strand_id
1 'polypeptide(L)'
;MEEKLPKIYSKKSILGFSIFLSTLFGGVLLFQNLLDVDKKKEAYTVLGVSIVITILTGIIVNIPDKPISALAYVCGFAGGILLSDYFVPKYFPNEPEYPKKPIWKPLIIGIIIVVILVALAIYSASAENSY
;
A
#
# COMPACT_ATOMS: atom_id res chain seq x y z
N MET A 1 22.18 17.49 -22.21
CA MET A 1 22.13 16.69 -20.97
C MET A 1 21.15 15.57 -21.21
N GLU A 2 21.55 14.30 -21.12
CA GLU A 2 20.59 13.20 -21.11
C GLU A 2 19.66 13.39 -19.91
N GLU A 3 18.35 13.54 -20.14
CA GLU A 3 17.37 13.52 -19.06
C GLU A 3 17.38 12.13 -18.43
N LYS A 4 18.01 12.01 -17.26
CA LYS A 4 17.98 10.77 -16.49
C LYS A 4 16.56 10.57 -15.95
N LEU A 5 15.94 9.45 -16.32
CA LEU A 5 14.63 9.06 -15.82
C LEU A 5 14.58 9.13 -14.27
N PRO A 6 13.47 9.62 -13.69
CA PRO A 6 13.32 9.68 -12.25
C PRO A 6 13.30 8.28 -11.63
N LYS A 7 13.76 8.16 -10.38
CA LYS A 7 13.70 6.89 -9.67
C LYS A 7 12.26 6.59 -9.25
N ILE A 8 11.80 5.35 -9.45
CA ILE A 8 10.45 4.92 -9.03
C ILE A 8 10.49 3.62 -8.23
N TYR A 9 9.52 3.39 -7.36
CA TYR A 9 9.32 2.08 -6.73
C TYR A 9 8.83 1.07 -7.77
N SER A 10 9.30 -0.18 -7.63
CA SER A 10 8.99 -1.21 -8.61
C SER A 10 7.56 -1.73 -8.51
N LYS A 11 7.03 -2.28 -9.60
CA LYS A 11 5.76 -3.04 -9.63
C LYS A 11 5.68 -4.08 -8.49
N LYS A 12 6.77 -4.83 -8.29
CA LYS A 12 6.87 -5.88 -7.25
C LYS A 12 6.83 -5.29 -5.84
N SER A 13 7.46 -4.14 -5.64
CA SER A 13 7.43 -3.42 -4.36
C SER A 13 6.00 -2.97 -4.03
N ILE A 14 5.30 -2.37 -4.99
CA ILE A 14 3.90 -1.94 -4.81
C ILE A 14 3.00 -3.12 -4.43
N LEU A 15 3.13 -4.24 -5.13
CA LEU A 15 2.38 -5.47 -4.83
C LEU A 15 2.70 -6.00 -3.42
N GLY A 16 3.99 -6.12 -3.07
CA GLY A 16 4.41 -6.62 -1.76
C GLY A 16 3.89 -5.77 -0.60
N PHE A 17 4.00 -4.44 -0.69
CA PHE A 17 3.47 -3.54 0.33
C PHE A 17 1.94 -3.63 0.45
N SER A 18 1.25 -3.88 -0.68
CA SER A 18 -0.21 -4.07 -0.67
C SER A 18 -0.64 -5.32 0.07
N ILE A 19 0.10 -6.43 -0.10
CA ILE A 19 -0.21 -7.72 0.51
C ILE A 19 0.18 -7.74 2.00
N PHE A 20 1.38 -7.27 2.33
CA PHE A 20 1.95 -7.45 3.67
C PHE A 20 1.63 -6.32 4.65
N LEU A 21 1.30 -5.13 4.16
CA LEU A 21 0.86 -4.01 5.01
C LEU A 21 -0.60 -3.67 4.73
N SER A 22 -0.88 -3.05 3.59
CA SER A 22 -2.25 -2.80 3.09
C SER A 22 -2.20 -2.19 1.70
N THR A 23 -3.32 -2.29 0.95
CA THR A 23 -3.46 -1.64 -0.35
C THR A 23 -3.16 -0.14 -0.29
N LEU A 24 -3.44 0.56 0.84
CA LEU A 24 -3.05 1.95 1.04
C LEU A 24 -1.53 2.16 0.97
N PHE A 25 -0.73 1.29 1.60
CA PHE A 25 0.73 1.39 1.53
C PHE A 25 1.25 1.22 0.09
N GLY A 26 0.73 0.24 -0.66
CA GLY A 26 1.03 0.12 -2.08
C GLY A 26 0.60 1.34 -2.89
N GLY A 27 -0.57 1.89 -2.57
CA GLY A 27 -1.11 3.11 -3.18
C GLY A 27 -0.22 4.34 -2.95
N VAL A 28 0.32 4.51 -1.74
CA VAL A 28 1.26 5.60 -1.41
C VAL A 28 2.56 5.48 -2.19
N LEU A 29 3.09 4.27 -2.40
CA LEU A 29 4.27 4.07 -3.26
C LEU A 29 4.00 4.50 -4.70
N LEU A 30 2.86 4.08 -5.26
CA LEU A 30 2.48 4.46 -6.62
C LEU A 30 2.13 5.95 -6.74
N PHE A 31 1.52 6.54 -5.71
CA PHE A 31 1.31 7.98 -5.58
C PHE A 31 2.63 8.74 -5.69
N GLN A 32 3.67 8.31 -4.93
CA GLN A 32 4.99 8.94 -5.01
C GLN A 32 5.59 8.81 -6.40
N ASN A 33 5.54 7.61 -7.01
CA ASN A 33 6.02 7.41 -8.38
C ASN A 33 5.40 8.41 -9.36
N LEU A 34 4.08 8.62 -9.26
CA LEU A 34 3.35 9.54 -10.14
C LEU A 34 3.70 11.01 -9.87
N LEU A 35 3.94 11.39 -8.62
CA LEU A 35 4.46 12.72 -8.29
C LEU A 35 5.87 12.95 -8.85
N ASP A 36 6.74 11.94 -8.85
CA ASP A 36 8.11 12.07 -9.37
C ASP A 36 8.15 12.32 -10.89
N VAL A 37 7.06 12.00 -11.61
CA VAL A 37 6.88 12.26 -13.05
C VAL A 37 5.84 13.36 -13.33
N ASP A 38 5.54 14.20 -12.32
CA ASP A 38 4.62 15.34 -12.37
C ASP A 38 3.16 15.01 -12.78
N LYS A 39 2.73 13.74 -12.63
CA LYS A 39 1.35 13.27 -12.87
C LYS A 39 0.49 13.40 -11.62
N LYS A 40 0.33 14.64 -11.14
CA LYS A 40 -0.32 14.92 -9.83
C LYS A 40 -1.77 14.44 -9.77
N LYS A 41 -2.56 14.66 -10.83
CA LYS A 41 -3.98 14.28 -10.86
C LYS A 41 -4.15 12.77 -10.74
N GLU A 42 -3.34 12.02 -11.47
CA GLU A 42 -3.29 10.56 -11.46
C GLU A 42 -2.80 10.05 -10.09
N ALA A 43 -1.81 10.73 -9.49
CA ALA A 43 -1.33 10.41 -8.16
C ALA A 43 -2.49 10.45 -7.14
N TYR A 44 -3.19 11.58 -7.04
CA TYR A 44 -4.33 11.72 -6.12
C TYR A 44 -5.47 10.75 -6.44
N THR A 45 -5.67 10.41 -7.72
CA THR A 45 -6.65 9.38 -8.11
C THR A 45 -6.27 8.01 -7.54
N VAL A 46 -5.02 7.58 -7.71
CA VAL A 46 -4.52 6.30 -7.18
C VAL A 46 -4.58 6.28 -5.65
N LEU A 47 -4.22 7.38 -5.00
CA LEU A 47 -4.33 7.50 -3.55
C LEU A 47 -5.79 7.34 -3.09
N GLY A 48 -6.73 8.05 -3.71
CA GLY A 48 -8.16 7.93 -3.43
C GLY A 48 -8.68 6.50 -3.60
N VAL A 49 -8.34 5.83 -4.71
CA VAL A 49 -8.69 4.43 -4.96
C VAL A 49 -8.13 3.51 -3.86
N SER A 50 -6.88 3.70 -3.45
CA SER A 50 -6.25 2.88 -2.41
C SER A 50 -6.88 3.07 -1.03
N ILE A 51 -7.33 4.28 -0.70
CA ILE A 51 -8.09 4.58 0.52
C ILE A 51 -9.45 3.86 0.48
N VAL A 52 -10.19 3.98 -0.62
CA VAL A 52 -11.49 3.31 -0.79
C VAL A 52 -11.36 1.80 -0.64
N ILE A 53 -10.37 1.18 -1.29
CA ILE A 53 -10.14 -0.28 -1.15
C ILE A 53 -9.80 -0.66 0.28
N THR A 54 -9.03 0.17 0.99
CA THR A 54 -8.66 -0.09 2.38
C THR A 54 -9.88 -0.03 3.31
N ILE A 55 -10.77 0.96 3.11
CA ILE A 55 -12.05 1.05 3.84
C ILE A 55 -12.92 -0.18 3.55
N LEU A 56 -13.07 -0.56 2.27
CA LEU A 56 -13.81 -1.75 1.87
C LEU A 56 -13.24 -3.02 2.47
N THR A 57 -11.91 -3.14 2.53
CA THR A 57 -11.23 -4.27 3.19
C THR A 57 -11.60 -4.33 4.67
N GLY A 58 -11.59 -3.19 5.36
CA GLY A 58 -12.02 -3.09 6.76
C GLY A 58 -13.47 -3.55 6.96
N ILE A 59 -14.38 -3.16 6.06
CA ILE A 59 -15.77 -3.63 6.09
C ILE A 59 -15.83 -5.15 5.89
N ILE A 60 -15.22 -5.66 4.81
CA ILE A 60 -15.28 -7.08 4.43
C ILE A 60 -14.74 -7.99 5.53
N VAL A 61 -13.61 -7.63 6.13
CA VAL A 61 -12.95 -8.43 7.18
C VAL A 61 -13.81 -8.53 8.44
N ASN A 62 -14.70 -7.56 8.68
CA ASN A 62 -15.58 -7.50 9.84
C ASN A 62 -17.02 -7.97 9.55
N ILE A 63 -17.31 -8.48 8.34
CA ILE A 63 -18.62 -9.10 8.05
C ILE A 63 -18.84 -10.39 8.86
N PRO A 64 -17.87 -11.33 8.96
CA PRO A 64 -18.04 -12.53 9.76
C PRO A 64 -18.04 -12.21 11.26
N ASP A 65 -18.77 -12.99 12.07
CA ASP A 65 -18.84 -12.83 13.53
C ASP A 65 -17.46 -12.81 14.23
N LYS A 66 -16.48 -13.46 13.61
CA LYS A 66 -15.07 -13.39 14.00
C LYS A 66 -14.24 -12.92 12.81
N PRO A 67 -13.44 -11.85 12.95
CA PRO A 67 -12.61 -11.37 11.86
C PRO A 67 -11.68 -12.46 11.33
N ILE A 68 -11.75 -12.70 10.01
CA ILE A 68 -10.89 -13.69 9.35
C ILE A 68 -9.69 -12.97 8.76
N SER A 69 -8.51 -13.14 9.36
CA SER A 69 -7.27 -12.49 8.91
C SER A 69 -6.90 -12.81 7.46
N ALA A 70 -7.24 -14.01 6.97
CA ALA A 70 -7.03 -14.41 5.57
C ALA A 70 -7.77 -13.49 4.58
N LEU A 71 -8.94 -12.94 4.94
CA LEU A 71 -9.68 -12.00 4.08
C LEU A 71 -8.88 -10.72 3.86
N ALA A 72 -8.16 -10.23 4.88
CA ALA A 72 -7.32 -9.04 4.75
C ALA A 72 -6.20 -9.26 3.72
N TYR A 73 -5.56 -10.44 3.74
CA TYR A 73 -4.53 -10.79 2.76
C TYR A 73 -5.10 -10.96 1.35
N VAL A 74 -6.28 -11.54 1.20
CA VAL A 74 -6.95 -11.66 -0.10
C VAL A 74 -7.31 -10.29 -0.66
N CYS A 75 -7.87 -9.40 0.16
CA CYS A 75 -8.18 -8.03 -0.24
C CYS A 75 -6.90 -7.23 -0.57
N GLY A 76 -5.84 -7.40 0.22
CA GLY A 76 -4.53 -6.78 -0.04
C GLY A 76 -3.88 -7.28 -1.32
N PHE A 77 -4.03 -8.57 -1.63
CA PHE A 77 -3.59 -9.15 -2.89
C PHE A 77 -4.40 -8.63 -4.09
N ALA A 78 -5.73 -8.61 -3.99
CA ALA A 78 -6.60 -8.10 -5.05
C ALA A 78 -6.36 -6.59 -5.32
N GLY A 79 -6.28 -5.79 -4.26
CA GLY A 79 -5.93 -4.37 -4.36
C GLY A 79 -4.50 -4.17 -4.87
N GLY A 80 -3.57 -5.01 -4.43
CA GLY A 80 -2.20 -5.03 -4.91
C GLY A 80 -2.10 -5.28 -6.40
N ILE A 81 -2.79 -6.29 -6.93
CA ILE A 81 -2.88 -6.57 -8.38
C ILE A 81 -3.49 -5.38 -9.11
N LEU A 82 -4.56 -4.78 -8.60
CA LEU A 82 -5.14 -3.59 -9.24
C LEU A 82 -4.10 -2.45 -9.36
N LEU A 83 -3.30 -2.23 -8.32
CA LEU A 83 -2.24 -1.21 -8.38
C LEU A 83 -1.09 -1.65 -9.30
N SER A 84 -0.57 -2.87 -9.15
CA SER A 84 0.64 -3.34 -9.80
C SER A 84 0.44 -3.76 -11.25
N ASP A 85 -0.72 -4.30 -11.60
CA ASP A 85 -0.96 -4.94 -12.90
C ASP A 85 -1.89 -4.11 -13.78
N TYR A 86 -2.71 -3.24 -13.19
CA TYR A 86 -3.51 -2.29 -13.95
C TYR A 86 -2.92 -0.87 -13.94
N PHE A 87 -2.68 -0.26 -12.78
CA PHE A 87 -2.22 1.15 -12.75
C PHE A 87 -0.74 1.34 -13.12
N VAL A 88 0.15 0.46 -12.68
CA VAL A 88 1.59 0.60 -13.01
C VAL A 88 1.82 0.53 -14.52
N PRO A 89 1.37 -0.49 -15.29
CA PRO A 89 1.57 -0.52 -16.73
C PRO A 89 0.86 0.61 -17.48
N LYS A 90 -0.29 1.08 -16.95
CA LYS A 90 -1.03 2.21 -17.51
C LYS A 90 -0.23 3.52 -17.48
N TYR A 91 0.53 3.77 -16.41
CA TYR A 91 1.27 5.03 -16.26
C TYR A 91 2.77 4.91 -16.54
N PHE A 92 3.32 3.70 -16.41
CA PHE A 92 4.71 3.33 -16.61
C PHE A 92 4.78 2.06 -17.47
N PRO A 93 4.40 2.11 -18.76
CA PRO A 93 4.51 0.94 -19.64
C PRO A 93 5.95 0.43 -19.76
N ASN A 94 6.92 1.35 -19.70
CA ASN A 94 8.35 1.06 -19.70
C ASN A 94 8.93 1.02 -18.28
N GLU A 95 8.15 0.62 -17.26
CA GLU A 95 8.59 0.52 -15.86
C GLU A 95 10.00 -0.08 -15.70
N PRO A 96 10.41 -1.14 -16.45
CA PRO A 96 11.75 -1.74 -16.32
C PRO A 96 12.91 -0.79 -16.65
N GLU A 97 12.69 0.21 -17.49
CA GLU A 97 13.72 1.19 -17.91
C GLU A 97 13.97 2.25 -16.82
N TYR A 98 13.01 2.45 -15.91
CA TYR A 98 13.19 3.41 -14.82
C TYR A 98 14.12 2.88 -13.74
N PRO A 99 15.05 3.71 -13.22
CA PRO A 99 15.89 3.33 -12.09
C PRO A 99 15.01 3.12 -10.84
N LYS A 100 15.35 2.13 -10.01
CA LYS A 100 14.49 1.73 -8.88
C LYS A 100 14.81 2.50 -7.61
N LYS A 101 13.76 2.96 -6.90
CA LYS A 101 13.87 3.50 -5.54
C LYS A 101 14.07 2.35 -4.53
N PRO A 102 14.94 2.53 -3.53
CA PRO A 102 15.09 1.57 -2.44
C PRO A 102 13.83 1.55 -1.56
N ILE A 103 13.42 0.36 -1.13
CA ILE A 103 12.22 0.16 -0.30
C ILE A 103 12.46 0.36 1.20
N TRP A 104 13.69 0.54 1.64
CA TRP A 104 14.06 0.59 3.06
C TRP A 104 13.35 1.71 3.83
N LYS A 105 13.25 2.92 3.24
CA LYS A 105 12.57 4.05 3.88
C LYS A 105 11.08 3.76 4.13
N PRO A 106 10.27 3.41 3.11
CA PRO A 106 8.86 3.10 3.36
C PRO A 106 8.68 1.84 4.23
N LEU A 107 9.59 0.86 4.16
CA LEU A 107 9.50 -0.35 4.98
C LEU A 107 9.68 -0.04 6.47
N ILE A 108 10.69 0.76 6.84
CA ILE A 108 10.92 1.15 8.23
C ILE A 108 9.72 1.93 8.77
N ILE A 109 9.18 2.88 8.00
CA ILE A 109 7.98 3.64 8.39
C ILE A 109 6.80 2.70 8.62
N GLY A 110 6.58 1.75 7.70
CA GLY A 110 5.51 0.76 7.83
C GLY A 110 5.65 -0.13 9.07
N ILE A 111 6.86 -0.61 9.36
CA ILE A 111 7.14 -1.42 10.55
C ILE A 111 6.86 -0.62 11.84
N ILE A 112 7.31 0.64 11.91
CA ILE A 112 7.06 1.50 13.08
C ILE A 112 5.55 1.67 13.32
N ILE A 113 4.79 1.94 12.25
CA ILE A 113 3.32 2.08 12.34
C ILE A 113 2.70 0.78 12.85
N VAL A 114 3.08 -0.38 12.28
CA VAL A 114 2.56 -1.68 12.71
C VAL A 114 2.88 -1.96 14.17
N VAL A 115 4.12 -1.72 14.62
CA VAL A 115 4.53 -1.92 16.02
C VAL A 115 3.68 -1.06 16.97
N ILE A 116 3.46 0.21 16.62
CA ILE A 116 2.62 1.12 17.43
C ILE A 116 1.18 0.60 17.49
N LEU A 117 0.59 0.23 16.35
CA LEU A 117 -0.79 -0.28 16.31
C LEU A 117 -0.96 -1.58 17.10
N VAL A 118 -0.01 -2.50 17.00
CA VAL A 118 -0.02 -3.76 17.77
C VAL A 118 0.12 -3.49 19.27
N ALA A 119 1.04 -2.60 19.67
CA ALA A 119 1.20 -2.23 21.07
C ALA A 119 -0.08 -1.59 21.66
N LEU A 120 -0.73 -0.70 20.90
CA LEU A 120 -2.00 -0.09 21.28
C LEU A 120 -3.12 -1.13 21.41
N ALA A 121 -3.21 -2.09 20.47
CA ALA A 121 -4.21 -3.16 20.52
C ALA A 121 -4.02 -4.09 21.72
N ILE A 122 -2.78 -4.43 22.07
CA ILE A 122 -2.46 -5.22 23.27
C ILE A 122 -2.85 -4.44 24.52
N TYR A 123 -2.48 -3.15 24.59
CA TYR A 123 -2.82 -2.30 25.73
C TYR A 123 -4.34 -2.17 25.91
N SER A 124 -5.10 -1.92 24.85
CA SER A 124 -6.56 -1.82 24.91
C SER A 124 -7.20 -3.14 25.37
N ALA A 125 -6.74 -4.27 24.84
CA ALA A 125 -7.24 -5.59 25.24
C ALA A 125 -6.90 -5.91 26.71
N SER A 126 -5.74 -5.46 27.21
CA SER A 126 -5.37 -5.65 28.62
C SER A 126 -6.20 -4.79 29.58
N ALA A 127 -6.54 -3.57 29.17
CA ALA A 127 -7.37 -2.65 29.96
C ALA A 127 -8.80 -3.18 30.12
N GLU A 128 -9.38 -3.76 29.07
CA GLU A 128 -10.72 -4.35 29.10
C GLU A 128 -10.81 -5.57 30.03
N ASN A 129 -9.75 -6.38 30.11
CA ASN A 129 -9.68 -7.55 31.00
C ASN A 129 -9.40 -7.23 32.48
N SER A 130 -9.15 -5.95 32.82
CA SER A 130 -8.82 -5.51 34.18
C SER A 130 -10.04 -4.93 34.94
N TYR A 131 -11.22 -4.91 34.32
CA TYR A 131 -12.52 -4.55 34.90
C TYR A 131 -13.45 -5.76 34.92
#